data_AF-A0A4U8ULV9-F1
#
_entry.id   AF-A0A4U8ULV9-F1
#
_cell.length_a   1.000
_cell.length_b   1.000
_cell.length_c   1.000
_cell.angle_alpha   90.00
_cell.angle_beta   90.00
_cell.angle_gamma   90.00
#
_symmetry.space_group_name_H-M   'P 1'
#
loop_
_entity.id
_entity.type
_entity.pdbx_description
1 polymer ?
#
loop_
_entity_poly.entity_id
_entity_poly.type
_entity_poly.pdbx_seq_one_letter_code
_entity_poly.pdbx_strand_id
1 'polypeptide(L)'
;MYAADVDDDSDATESSASKSQKTSKVSALSETKTEPRQATVISILPQSKQPPPPKKAEKTEEGISVRGNQFVALVHRKAVNKGDLTVQKGDVLKIHSIREDGWWMAETAKGERGMVPKNILRHCATSEEKPKKQQLMKPESQKPKKTVRVKSPPKRRKIDPDFHNTLECHMSLRLSESNWSFHDLFWNSRLKTIQKRHVFTCKMFRIEKLMKYHVAGQPLGHYIRMCLFDKSANTGRQVVSNYHYVCPQFVQNGIWTFAKKKIPFRPQFKPEFFVRSNYKMHKVVLRFEVISLLKEGNLPVRHAKSFFTEIPILDERGQSLLKNGSRNIVLEAPNVAYNGDTPTMAIHISDIPRRYVRFCDMLPDVLIWNPSFFRISAGYRVGLGHFVRSRQDPTCAGEA
;
A
#
# COMPACT_ATOMS: atom_id res chain seq x y z
N MET A 1 63.90 9.86 8.28
CA MET A 1 64.10 10.35 9.65
C MET A 1 62.90 9.91 10.47
N TYR A 2 63.16 9.08 11.49
CA TYR A 2 62.33 8.66 12.65
C TYR A 2 60.94 8.05 12.38
N ALA A 3 60.75 6.73 12.45
CA ALA A 3 60.69 5.81 13.63
C ALA A 3 59.29 5.89 14.31
N ALA A 4 58.49 4.82 14.20
CA ALA A 4 58.17 3.80 15.22
C ALA A 4 57.26 4.39 16.34
N ASP A 5 56.06 3.87 16.61
CA ASP A 5 55.92 2.62 17.36
C ASP A 5 54.67 1.78 16.98
N VAL A 6 54.88 0.48 17.16
CA VAL A 6 53.97 -0.66 17.03
C VAL A 6 53.71 -1.13 18.45
N ASP A 7 52.46 -1.30 18.85
CA ASP A 7 52.12 -2.12 20.01
C ASP A 7 51.27 -3.31 19.55
N ASP A 8 51.88 -4.46 19.79
CA ASP A 8 51.43 -5.83 19.66
C ASP A 8 51.00 -6.30 21.05
N ASP A 9 49.89 -7.04 21.16
CA ASP A 9 49.66 -7.95 22.29
C ASP A 9 48.61 -8.99 21.90
N SER A 10 49.13 -10.17 21.58
CA SER A 10 48.53 -11.50 21.65
C SER A 10 49.34 -12.23 22.74
N ASP A 11 48.91 -13.17 23.56
CA ASP A 11 47.92 -14.24 23.56
C ASP A 11 47.93 -14.80 25.01
N ALA A 12 46.86 -15.44 25.48
CA ALA A 12 46.94 -16.48 26.51
C ALA A 12 45.57 -17.13 26.74
N THR A 13 45.46 -18.35 26.24
CA THR A 13 44.46 -19.34 26.61
C THR A 13 44.99 -20.15 27.80
N GLU A 14 44.14 -20.46 28.79
CA GLU A 14 44.23 -21.74 29.50
C GLU A 14 42.93 -22.08 30.25
N SER A 15 42.68 -23.39 30.30
CA SER A 15 41.47 -24.06 30.74
C SER A 15 41.36 -24.22 32.26
N SER A 16 40.15 -24.36 32.79
CA SER A 16 39.86 -25.41 33.78
C SER A 16 38.37 -25.69 33.90
N ALA A 17 38.05 -26.98 34.00
CA ALA A 17 36.73 -27.53 34.20
C ALA A 17 36.47 -27.77 35.69
N SER A 18 35.21 -27.65 36.13
CA SER A 18 34.70 -28.49 37.23
C SER A 18 33.16 -28.53 37.27
N LYS A 19 32.64 -29.77 37.25
CA LYS A 19 31.28 -30.21 37.57
C LYS A 19 30.88 -29.84 39.00
N SER A 20 29.58 -29.66 39.23
CA SER A 20 28.91 -30.30 40.38
C SER A 20 27.39 -30.42 40.17
N GLN A 21 26.93 -31.67 40.20
CA GLN A 21 25.56 -32.12 40.47
C GLN A 21 25.46 -32.49 41.96
N LYS A 22 24.29 -32.28 42.58
CA LYS A 22 23.61 -33.16 43.58
C LYS A 22 22.30 -32.44 43.98
N THR A 23 21.12 -32.90 43.56
CA THR A 23 20.26 -33.98 44.09
C THR A 23 19.81 -33.82 45.54
N SER A 24 18.48 -33.78 45.74
CA SER A 24 17.79 -34.53 46.80
C SER A 24 16.30 -34.73 46.46
N LYS A 25 15.90 -36.01 46.41
CA LYS A 25 14.54 -36.57 46.57
C LYS A 25 14.06 -36.32 48.03
N VAL A 26 12.85 -36.59 48.53
CA VAL A 26 11.79 -37.63 48.43
C VAL A 26 10.53 -36.94 49.06
N SER A 27 9.24 -37.25 48.83
CA SER A 27 8.49 -38.47 49.18
C SER A 27 7.01 -38.37 48.80
N ALA A 28 6.41 -39.53 48.49
CA ALA A 28 5.01 -39.77 48.15
C ALA A 28 4.21 -40.36 49.34
N LEU A 29 2.90 -40.13 49.38
CA LEU A 29 1.81 -40.90 50.03
C LEU A 29 0.49 -40.18 49.66
N SER A 30 -0.70 -40.78 49.51
CA SER A 30 -1.20 -42.10 49.09
C SER A 30 -2.71 -41.91 48.89
N GLU A 31 -3.28 -42.73 48.02
CA GLU A 31 -4.68 -43.00 47.67
C GLU A 31 -5.81 -42.64 48.67
N THR A 32 -6.98 -42.24 48.15
CA THR A 32 -8.27 -42.94 48.42
C THR A 32 -9.40 -42.46 47.50
N LYS A 33 -10.37 -43.35 47.34
CA LYS A 33 -11.44 -43.41 46.33
C LYS A 33 -12.79 -43.18 47.03
N THR A 34 -13.65 -42.27 46.54
CA THR A 34 -15.07 -42.22 46.95
C THR A 34 -15.95 -41.45 45.94
N GLU A 35 -17.01 -42.11 45.46
CA GLU A 35 -18.28 -41.57 44.95
C GLU A 35 -19.38 -41.91 46.01
N PRO A 36 -20.67 -41.50 45.96
CA PRO A 36 -21.41 -40.51 45.13
C PRO A 36 -22.44 -39.62 45.94
N ARG A 37 -23.30 -38.87 45.22
CA ARG A 37 -24.71 -38.44 45.53
C ARG A 37 -25.02 -36.99 46.01
N GLN A 38 -25.80 -36.31 45.14
CA GLN A 38 -27.00 -35.46 45.33
C GLN A 38 -27.26 -34.72 46.66
N ALA A 39 -27.52 -33.40 46.58
CA ALA A 39 -28.76 -32.75 47.06
C ALA A 39 -28.82 -31.24 46.70
N THR A 40 -30.04 -30.80 46.40
CA THR A 40 -30.54 -29.47 45.99
C THR A 40 -30.93 -28.59 47.20
N VAL A 41 -30.76 -27.25 47.16
CA VAL A 41 -31.69 -26.19 47.67
C VAL A 41 -31.28 -24.82 47.03
N ILE A 42 -32.03 -24.20 46.09
CA ILE A 42 -33.01 -23.07 46.17
C ILE A 42 -32.40 -21.80 46.86
N SER A 43 -32.39 -20.54 46.36
CA SER A 43 -33.45 -19.70 45.76
C SER A 43 -32.98 -18.27 45.40
N ILE A 44 -33.76 -17.61 44.52
CA ILE A 44 -34.03 -16.16 44.34
C ILE A 44 -33.01 -15.25 43.62
N LEU A 45 -33.34 -14.84 42.39
CA LEU A 45 -33.36 -13.42 41.97
C LEU A 45 -34.42 -13.22 40.85
N PRO A 46 -35.11 -12.07 40.77
CA PRO A 46 -36.42 -11.95 40.13
C PRO A 46 -36.36 -11.58 38.64
N GLN A 47 -37.29 -12.14 37.87
CA GLN A 47 -37.71 -11.60 36.57
C GLN A 47 -38.71 -10.45 36.79
N SER A 48 -38.50 -9.31 36.15
CA SER A 48 -39.58 -8.36 35.88
C SER A 48 -39.46 -7.67 34.52
N LYS A 49 -40.33 -8.13 33.61
CA LYS A 49 -41.18 -7.38 32.68
C LYS A 49 -40.55 -6.32 31.77
N GLN A 50 -40.42 -6.70 30.51
CA GLN A 50 -40.35 -5.79 29.36
C GLN A 50 -41.68 -4.99 29.23
N PRO A 51 -41.62 -3.67 28.96
CA PRO A 51 -42.77 -2.91 28.50
C PRO A 51 -43.09 -3.19 27.00
N PRO A 52 -44.36 -3.04 26.58
CA PRO A 52 -44.83 -3.37 25.23
C PRO A 52 -44.35 -2.35 24.16
N PRO A 53 -44.32 -2.73 22.87
CA PRO A 53 -43.85 -1.87 21.80
C PRO A 53 -44.91 -0.81 21.41
N PRO A 54 -44.57 0.48 21.34
CA PRO A 54 -45.43 1.45 20.67
C PRO A 54 -45.25 1.33 19.13
N LYS A 55 -46.39 1.31 18.44
CA LYS A 55 -46.53 1.20 16.99
C LYS A 55 -46.00 2.44 16.25
N LYS A 56 -45.33 2.16 15.13
CA LYS A 56 -45.14 2.92 13.89
C LYS A 56 -45.19 4.46 13.97
N ALA A 57 -44.02 5.06 13.77
CA ALA A 57 -43.87 6.23 12.90
C ALA A 57 -42.84 5.87 11.82
N GLU A 58 -43.32 5.65 10.60
CA GLU A 58 -42.48 5.52 9.41
C GLU A 58 -41.74 6.86 9.22
N LYS A 59 -40.42 6.86 9.46
CA LYS A 59 -39.53 7.82 8.84
C LYS A 59 -38.92 7.13 7.63
N THR A 60 -39.48 7.45 6.48
CA THR A 60 -38.95 7.12 5.16
C THR A 60 -37.54 7.70 5.06
N GLU A 61 -36.52 6.86 5.22
CA GLU A 61 -35.16 7.24 4.81
C GLU A 61 -35.14 7.26 3.28
N GLU A 62 -35.24 8.46 2.73
CA GLU A 62 -35.10 8.72 1.31
C GLU A 62 -33.72 8.25 0.85
N GLY A 63 -33.68 7.05 0.26
CA GLY A 63 -32.52 6.48 -0.38
C GLY A 63 -32.04 7.39 -1.51
N ILE A 64 -30.74 7.65 -1.52
CA ILE A 64 -30.07 8.36 -2.62
C ILE A 64 -30.19 7.47 -3.88
N SER A 65 -31.14 7.79 -4.75
CA SER A 65 -31.29 7.16 -6.06
C SER A 65 -30.15 7.61 -6.97
N VAL A 66 -29.14 6.75 -7.11
CA VAL A 66 -28.02 6.98 -8.04
C VAL A 66 -28.36 6.32 -9.38
N ARG A 67 -28.52 7.14 -10.43
CA ARG A 67 -28.61 6.67 -11.81
C ARG A 67 -27.27 6.00 -12.18
N GLY A 68 -27.31 4.71 -12.53
CA GLY A 68 -26.14 3.92 -12.94
C GLY A 68 -25.71 2.78 -12.00
N ASN A 69 -26.53 2.39 -11.01
CA ASN A 69 -26.17 1.45 -9.93
C ASN A 69 -26.11 -0.04 -10.32
N GLN A 70 -25.49 -0.42 -11.44
CA GLN A 70 -25.30 -1.84 -11.79
C GLN A 70 -23.89 -2.31 -11.41
N PHE A 71 -23.82 -3.39 -10.62
CA PHE A 71 -22.60 -3.98 -10.11
C PHE A 71 -22.57 -5.48 -10.37
N VAL A 72 -21.39 -6.04 -10.67
CA VAL A 72 -21.19 -7.49 -10.84
C VAL A 72 -20.62 -8.09 -9.56
N ALA A 73 -21.19 -9.20 -9.10
CA ALA A 73 -20.63 -10.00 -8.02
C ALA A 73 -19.34 -10.72 -8.47
N LEU A 74 -18.26 -10.56 -7.72
CA LEU A 74 -16.93 -11.10 -8.04
C LEU A 74 -16.73 -12.54 -7.57
N VAL A 75 -17.52 -12.98 -6.60
CA VAL A 75 -17.45 -14.31 -5.97
C VAL A 75 -18.86 -14.81 -5.64
N HIS A 76 -19.02 -16.12 -5.57
CA HIS A 76 -20.25 -16.73 -5.08
C HIS A 76 -20.30 -16.63 -3.55
N ARG A 77 -21.45 -16.20 -3.01
CA ARG A 77 -21.71 -16.12 -1.57
C ARG A 77 -23.14 -16.55 -1.28
N LYS A 78 -23.31 -17.45 -0.31
CA LYS A 78 -24.62 -17.83 0.23
C LYS A 78 -24.99 -16.90 1.39
N ALA A 79 -26.27 -16.54 1.48
CA ALA A 79 -26.80 -15.76 2.60
C ALA A 79 -26.60 -16.51 3.92
N VAL A 80 -26.01 -15.84 4.91
CA VAL A 80 -25.74 -16.43 6.23
C VAL A 80 -26.78 -15.97 7.25
N ASN A 81 -27.20 -14.70 7.18
CA ASN A 81 -28.16 -14.10 8.09
C ASN A 81 -29.49 -13.81 7.39
N LYS A 82 -30.58 -13.71 8.17
CA LYS A 82 -31.90 -13.31 7.66
C LYS A 82 -31.84 -11.85 7.20
N GLY A 83 -31.80 -11.64 5.88
CA GLY A 83 -31.62 -10.32 5.26
C GLY A 83 -30.40 -10.20 4.36
N ASP A 84 -29.50 -11.20 4.35
CA ASP A 84 -28.39 -11.27 3.39
C ASP A 84 -28.86 -11.76 2.03
N LEU A 85 -28.23 -11.26 0.95
CA LEU A 85 -28.50 -11.76 -0.41
C LEU A 85 -27.54 -12.89 -0.76
N THR A 86 -28.09 -13.96 -1.35
CA THR A 86 -27.28 -14.98 -2.01
C THR A 86 -26.93 -14.50 -3.41
N VAL A 87 -25.64 -14.49 -3.76
CA VAL A 87 -25.13 -14.00 -5.05
C VAL A 87 -24.18 -15.03 -5.66
N GLN A 88 -24.21 -15.21 -6.98
CA GLN A 88 -23.24 -16.01 -7.73
C GLN A 88 -22.21 -15.11 -8.40
N LYS A 89 -21.00 -15.64 -8.62
CA LYS A 89 -19.95 -14.91 -9.35
C LYS A 89 -20.45 -14.60 -10.76
N GLY A 90 -20.49 -13.33 -11.13
CA GLY A 90 -21.00 -12.86 -12.41
C GLY A 90 -22.40 -12.23 -12.34
N ASP A 91 -23.11 -12.32 -11.22
CA ASP A 91 -24.46 -11.76 -11.10
C ASP A 91 -24.43 -10.23 -11.17
N VAL A 92 -25.31 -9.67 -12.00
CA VAL A 92 -25.54 -8.21 -12.08
C VAL A 92 -26.58 -7.81 -11.05
N LEU A 93 -26.20 -6.91 -10.17
CA LEU A 93 -26.96 -6.43 -9.03
C LEU A 93 -27.23 -4.94 -9.15
N LYS A 94 -28.45 -4.54 -8.80
CA LYS A 94 -28.83 -3.13 -8.69
C LYS A 94 -28.74 -2.69 -7.24
N ILE A 95 -27.91 -1.67 -6.96
CA ILE A 95 -27.76 -1.17 -5.59
C ILE A 95 -28.83 -0.11 -5.29
N HIS A 96 -29.62 -0.34 -4.25
CA HIS A 96 -30.70 0.53 -3.81
C HIS A 96 -30.30 1.41 -2.63
N SER A 97 -29.51 0.90 -1.69
CA SER A 97 -28.98 1.70 -0.58
C SER A 97 -27.56 1.28 -0.20
N ILE A 98 -26.78 2.25 0.28
CA ILE A 98 -25.40 2.09 0.70
C ILE A 98 -25.32 2.49 2.16
N ARG A 99 -24.89 1.56 3.03
CA ARG A 99 -24.60 1.86 4.43
C ARG A 99 -23.11 2.16 4.62
N GLU A 100 -22.81 2.91 5.67
CA GLU A 100 -21.44 3.32 6.03
C GLU A 100 -20.59 2.15 6.56
N ASP A 101 -21.24 1.09 7.05
CA ASP A 101 -20.63 -0.16 7.52
C ASP A 101 -20.12 -1.08 6.40
N GLY A 102 -20.28 -0.68 5.13
CA GLY A 102 -19.83 -1.44 3.96
C GLY A 102 -20.80 -2.51 3.46
N TRP A 103 -22.00 -2.60 4.03
CA TRP A 103 -23.07 -3.49 3.57
C TRP A 103 -24.09 -2.73 2.72
N TRP A 104 -24.30 -3.20 1.49
CA TRP A 104 -25.14 -2.54 0.51
C TRP A 104 -26.41 -3.34 0.27
N MET A 105 -27.53 -2.65 0.17
CA MET A 105 -28.79 -3.25 -0.22
C MET A 105 -28.80 -3.43 -1.74
N ALA A 106 -28.72 -4.67 -2.18
CA ALA A 106 -28.66 -5.04 -3.58
C ALA A 106 -29.94 -5.79 -3.99
N GLU A 107 -30.34 -5.65 -5.24
CA GLU A 107 -31.40 -6.41 -5.87
C GLU A 107 -30.81 -7.22 -7.03
N THR A 108 -31.07 -8.53 -7.08
CA THR A 108 -30.68 -9.37 -8.22
C THR A 108 -31.58 -9.11 -9.43
N ALA A 109 -31.18 -9.57 -10.62
CA ALA A 109 -32.05 -9.57 -11.80
C ALA A 109 -33.37 -10.35 -11.61
N LYS A 110 -33.43 -11.25 -10.60
CA LYS A 110 -34.63 -12.01 -10.22
C LYS A 110 -35.55 -11.24 -9.26
N GLY A 111 -35.21 -10.00 -8.90
CA GLY A 111 -35.99 -9.14 -7.99
C GLY A 111 -35.75 -9.41 -6.50
N GLU A 112 -34.85 -10.32 -6.15
CA GLU A 112 -34.55 -10.65 -4.75
C GLU A 112 -33.67 -9.57 -4.13
N ARG A 113 -34.06 -9.08 -2.95
CA ARG A 113 -33.36 -8.02 -2.23
C ARG A 113 -32.69 -8.53 -0.97
N GLY A 114 -31.44 -8.12 -0.76
CA GLY A 114 -30.68 -8.51 0.43
C GLY A 114 -29.36 -7.76 0.55
N MET A 115 -28.76 -7.84 1.72
CA MET A 115 -27.53 -7.14 2.04
C MET A 115 -26.34 -7.89 1.42
N VAL A 116 -25.45 -7.15 0.75
CA VAL A 116 -24.24 -7.66 0.13
C VAL A 116 -23.07 -6.77 0.52
N PRO A 117 -21.94 -7.33 0.99
CA PRO A 117 -20.79 -6.52 1.34
C PRO A 117 -20.15 -5.95 0.08
N LYS A 118 -19.75 -4.68 0.13
CA LYS A 118 -19.17 -3.96 -1.01
C LYS A 118 -17.93 -4.64 -1.60
N ASN A 119 -17.13 -5.30 -0.76
CA ASN A 119 -15.84 -5.90 -1.15
C ASN A 119 -15.96 -7.00 -2.21
N ILE A 120 -17.15 -7.57 -2.42
CA ILE A 120 -17.39 -8.59 -3.45
C ILE A 120 -18.08 -8.04 -4.70
N LEU A 121 -18.19 -6.72 -4.86
CA LEU A 121 -18.91 -6.08 -5.96
C LEU A 121 -17.99 -5.19 -6.82
N ARG A 122 -18.19 -5.21 -8.14
CA ARG A 122 -17.48 -4.35 -9.10
C ARG A 122 -18.47 -3.58 -9.98
N HIS A 123 -18.25 -2.28 -10.18
CA HIS A 123 -19.13 -1.45 -11.00
C HIS A 123 -19.10 -1.86 -12.48
N CYS A 124 -20.26 -1.99 -13.13
CA CYS A 124 -20.36 -2.12 -14.58
C CYS A 124 -20.14 -0.73 -15.22
N ALA A 125 -19.04 -0.51 -15.94
CA ALA A 125 -18.92 0.69 -16.76
C ALA A 125 -19.63 0.44 -18.10
N THR A 126 -20.81 1.05 -18.31
CA THR A 126 -21.44 1.09 -19.63
C THR A 126 -20.72 2.12 -20.48
N SER A 127 -20.05 1.67 -21.55
CA SER A 127 -19.62 2.49 -22.69
C SER A 127 -20.83 2.91 -23.54
N GLU A 128 -20.66 4.02 -24.29
CA GLU A 128 -21.58 4.65 -25.28
C GLU A 128 -22.51 5.72 -24.67
N GLU A 129 -22.66 6.98 -25.15
CA GLU A 129 -22.53 7.60 -26.48
C GLU A 129 -22.06 9.09 -26.43
N LYS A 130 -21.73 9.63 -27.62
CA LYS A 130 -21.16 10.95 -27.99
C LYS A 130 -22.08 12.17 -27.68
N PRO A 131 -21.53 13.38 -27.39
CA PRO A 131 -22.34 14.61 -27.40
C PRO A 131 -22.34 15.28 -28.78
N LYS A 132 -23.54 15.46 -29.37
CA LYS A 132 -23.78 16.37 -30.51
C LYS A 132 -23.81 17.83 -30.02
N LYS A 133 -23.25 18.72 -30.85
CA LYS A 133 -23.29 20.18 -30.74
C LYS A 133 -24.74 20.69 -30.81
N GLN A 134 -25.09 21.65 -29.96
CA GLN A 134 -26.04 22.72 -30.29
C GLN A 134 -25.56 24.03 -29.64
N GLN A 135 -25.49 25.07 -30.47
CA GLN A 135 -25.21 26.46 -30.13
C GLN A 135 -26.44 27.08 -29.44
N LEU A 136 -26.24 27.95 -28.45
CA LEU A 136 -27.09 29.14 -28.30
C LEU A 136 -26.37 30.27 -27.56
N MET A 137 -26.68 31.48 -28.00
CA MET A 137 -26.00 32.76 -27.80
C MET A 137 -26.12 33.32 -26.37
N LYS A 138 -25.16 34.17 -25.98
CA LYS A 138 -25.26 35.04 -24.80
C LYS A 138 -26.30 36.16 -25.04
N PRO A 139 -26.90 36.69 -23.97
CA PRO A 139 -26.70 38.10 -23.70
C PRO A 139 -26.35 38.42 -22.24
N GLU A 140 -25.94 39.68 -22.08
CA GLU A 140 -25.36 40.37 -20.93
C GLU A 140 -26.22 40.50 -19.67
N SER A 141 -25.49 40.53 -18.54
CA SER A 141 -25.59 41.48 -17.42
C SER A 141 -26.93 41.70 -16.71
N GLN A 142 -27.06 41.14 -15.50
CA GLN A 142 -27.70 41.78 -14.33
C GLN A 142 -27.19 41.14 -13.03
N LYS A 143 -26.74 41.98 -12.06
CA LYS A 143 -26.19 41.58 -10.75
C LYS A 143 -27.27 40.99 -9.84
N PRO A 144 -27.06 39.84 -9.16
CA PRO A 144 -27.96 39.40 -8.10
C PRO A 144 -27.47 39.81 -6.69
N LYS A 145 -28.45 40.18 -5.87
CA LYS A 145 -28.37 40.51 -4.44
C LYS A 145 -27.84 39.33 -3.61
N LYS A 146 -27.08 39.64 -2.55
CA LYS A 146 -26.49 38.67 -1.61
C LYS A 146 -27.56 37.79 -0.95
N THR A 147 -27.59 36.52 -1.30
CA THR A 147 -28.20 35.43 -0.52
C THR A 147 -27.08 34.49 -0.09
N VAL A 148 -27.00 34.21 1.21
CA VAL A 148 -26.00 33.31 1.80
C VAL A 148 -26.24 31.91 1.25
N ARG A 149 -25.39 31.49 0.31
CA ARG A 149 -25.43 30.16 -0.29
C ARG A 149 -24.70 29.20 0.66
N VAL A 150 -25.45 28.40 1.41
CA VAL A 150 -24.90 27.20 2.07
C VAL A 150 -24.27 26.36 0.96
N LYS A 151 -22.94 26.23 0.97
CA LYS A 151 -22.24 25.39 0.00
C LYS A 151 -22.68 23.96 0.25
N SER A 152 -23.27 23.34 -0.77
CA SER A 152 -23.46 21.89 -0.78
C SER A 152 -22.10 21.21 -0.56
N PRO A 153 -22.06 20.07 0.16
CA PRO A 153 -20.82 19.36 0.41
C PRO A 153 -20.11 19.10 -0.93
N PRO A 154 -18.78 19.27 -1.00
CA PRO A 154 -18.05 19.05 -2.23
C PRO A 154 -18.36 17.64 -2.73
N LYS A 155 -18.84 17.53 -3.98
CA LYS A 155 -19.04 16.25 -4.65
C LYS A 155 -17.76 15.45 -4.44
N ARG A 156 -17.85 14.30 -3.74
CA ARG A 156 -16.71 13.38 -3.53
C ARG A 156 -16.01 13.21 -4.87
N ARG A 157 -14.78 13.73 -4.98
CA ARG A 157 -13.97 13.57 -6.19
C ARG A 157 -13.91 12.07 -6.46
N LYS A 158 -14.21 11.65 -7.69
CA LYS A 158 -13.94 10.27 -8.10
C LYS A 158 -12.46 10.04 -7.86
N ILE A 159 -12.11 9.20 -6.89
CA ILE A 159 -10.73 8.87 -6.58
C ILE A 159 -10.18 8.16 -7.81
N ASP A 160 -9.08 8.68 -8.35
CA ASP A 160 -8.38 8.07 -9.46
C ASP A 160 -8.09 6.59 -9.09
N PRO A 161 -8.45 5.61 -9.93
CA PRO A 161 -8.11 4.21 -9.66
C PRO A 161 -6.62 3.97 -9.40
N ASP A 162 -5.74 4.83 -9.92
CA ASP A 162 -4.29 4.78 -9.69
C ASP A 162 -3.82 5.58 -8.46
N PHE A 163 -4.74 6.22 -7.71
CA PHE A 163 -4.39 6.97 -6.51
C PHE A 163 -3.58 6.14 -5.51
N HIS A 164 -3.91 4.85 -5.39
CA HIS A 164 -3.18 3.93 -4.52
C HIS A 164 -1.71 3.78 -4.89
N ASN A 165 -1.33 4.04 -6.14
CA ASN A 165 0.05 3.97 -6.62
C ASN A 165 0.80 5.30 -6.50
N THR A 166 0.20 6.32 -5.86
CA THR A 166 0.82 7.63 -5.67
C THR A 166 1.67 7.69 -4.40
N LEU A 167 2.64 8.60 -4.40
CA LEU A 167 3.38 8.95 -3.20
C LEU A 167 2.45 9.52 -2.13
N GLU A 168 1.49 10.35 -2.54
CA GLU A 168 0.51 10.98 -1.65
C GLU A 168 -0.22 9.93 -0.82
N CYS A 169 -0.80 8.91 -1.48
CA CYS A 169 -1.49 7.82 -0.79
C CYS A 169 -0.60 7.07 0.21
N HIS A 170 0.68 6.90 -0.09
CA HIS A 170 1.63 6.20 0.79
C HIS A 170 2.17 7.06 1.93
N MET A 171 2.17 8.39 1.77
CA MET A 171 2.56 9.33 2.81
C MET A 171 1.41 9.69 3.74
N SER A 172 0.15 9.50 3.32
CA SER A 172 -1.03 9.67 4.16
C SER A 172 -1.02 8.74 5.36
N LEU A 173 -1.52 9.23 6.50
CA LEU A 173 -1.78 8.39 7.66
C LEU A 173 -2.89 7.39 7.31
N ARG A 174 -2.62 6.11 7.56
CA ARG A 174 -3.60 5.02 7.38
C ARG A 174 -3.89 4.41 8.74
N LEU A 175 -5.14 4.07 8.99
CA LEU A 175 -5.50 3.30 10.18
C LEU A 175 -5.18 1.81 9.97
N SER A 176 -4.97 1.11 11.07
CA SER A 176 -4.93 -0.35 11.11
C SER A 176 -6.30 -0.94 10.75
N GLU A 177 -6.35 -2.24 10.45
CA GLU A 177 -7.62 -2.92 10.13
C GLU A 177 -8.68 -2.77 11.23
N SER A 178 -8.25 -2.74 12.50
CA SER A 178 -9.14 -2.48 13.64
C SER A 178 -9.62 -1.03 13.73
N ASN A 179 -9.02 -0.10 13.00
CA ASN A 179 -9.18 1.36 13.10
C ASN A 179 -8.77 1.99 14.44
N TRP A 180 -8.06 1.27 15.30
CA TRP A 180 -7.69 1.75 16.65
C TRP A 180 -6.25 2.28 16.75
N SER A 181 -5.47 2.14 15.68
CA SER A 181 -4.09 2.59 15.62
C SER A 181 -3.73 2.98 14.19
N PHE A 182 -2.58 3.62 13.99
CA PHE A 182 -2.05 3.81 12.65
C PHE A 182 -1.43 2.51 12.14
N HIS A 183 -1.59 2.25 10.84
CA HIS A 183 -1.13 1.03 10.18
C HIS A 183 0.34 0.72 10.44
N ASP A 184 1.20 1.73 10.43
CA ASP A 184 2.66 1.61 10.56
C ASP A 184 3.19 1.79 12.00
N LEU A 185 2.29 2.00 12.97
CA LEU A 185 2.61 2.12 14.40
C LEU A 185 1.96 0.99 15.20
N PHE A 186 2.59 0.59 16.30
CA PHE A 186 2.01 -0.36 17.25
C PHE A 186 2.40 0.00 18.68
N TRP A 187 1.53 -0.33 19.64
CA TRP A 187 1.85 -0.20 21.06
C TRP A 187 2.67 -1.40 21.54
N ASN A 188 3.87 -1.16 22.09
CA ASN A 188 4.65 -2.19 22.75
C ASN A 188 4.29 -2.20 24.25
N SER A 189 3.51 -3.21 24.66
CA SER A 189 3.01 -3.33 26.04
C SER A 189 4.09 -3.58 27.09
N ARG A 190 5.21 -4.21 26.69
CA ARG A 190 6.35 -4.50 27.56
C ARG A 190 7.17 -3.24 27.84
N LEU A 191 7.45 -2.47 26.79
CA LEU A 191 8.24 -1.24 26.89
C LEU A 191 7.40 -0.02 27.27
N LYS A 192 6.06 -0.14 27.24
CA LYS A 192 5.11 0.97 27.46
C LYS A 192 5.35 2.15 26.52
N THR A 193 5.71 1.85 25.26
CA THR A 193 6.01 2.84 24.23
C THR A 193 5.32 2.51 22.91
N ILE A 194 4.91 3.53 22.16
CA ILE A 194 4.55 3.36 20.74
C ILE A 194 5.84 3.08 19.96
N GLN A 195 5.82 2.04 19.15
CA GLN A 195 6.91 1.64 18.28
C GLN A 195 6.45 1.59 16.82
N LYS A 196 7.42 1.73 15.92
CA LYS A 196 7.18 1.49 14.50
C LYS A 196 7.30 0.02 14.18
N ARG A 197 6.47 -0.45 13.25
CA ARG A 197 6.58 -1.82 12.73
C ARG A 197 7.99 -2.08 12.22
N HIS A 198 8.48 -3.27 12.50
CA HIS A 198 9.73 -3.74 11.94
C HIS A 198 9.66 -3.74 10.40
N VAL A 199 10.69 -3.21 9.77
CA VAL A 199 10.82 -3.13 8.32
C VAL A 199 11.82 -4.19 7.89
N PHE A 200 11.38 -5.09 7.00
CA PHE A 200 12.19 -6.22 6.55
C PHE A 200 13.17 -5.83 5.46
N THR A 201 12.85 -4.81 4.67
CA THR A 201 13.73 -4.29 3.61
C THR A 201 13.84 -2.78 3.72
N CYS A 202 15.06 -2.29 3.90
CA CYS A 202 15.38 -0.86 3.87
C CYS A 202 16.76 -0.68 3.24
N LYS A 203 16.82 -0.41 1.93
CA LYS A 203 18.07 -0.33 1.17
C LYS A 203 18.07 0.87 0.24
N MET A 204 19.26 1.42 0.00
CA MET A 204 19.48 2.44 -1.01
C MET A 204 19.89 1.77 -2.32
N PHE A 205 19.37 2.31 -3.41
CA PHE A 205 19.63 1.87 -4.76
C PHE A 205 20.11 3.06 -5.58
N ARG A 206 21.03 2.81 -6.49
CA ARG A 206 21.49 3.78 -7.48
C ARG A 206 21.51 3.13 -8.85
N ILE A 207 20.83 3.73 -9.81
CA ILE A 207 20.92 3.32 -11.21
C ILE A 207 22.17 3.95 -11.81
N GLU A 208 23.14 3.14 -12.22
CA GLU A 208 24.39 3.64 -12.78
C GLU A 208 24.23 3.91 -14.27
N LYS A 209 23.82 2.88 -15.02
CA LYS A 209 23.65 2.92 -16.49
C LYS A 209 22.60 1.91 -16.95
N LEU A 210 21.98 2.17 -18.09
CA LEU A 210 21.27 1.15 -18.89
C LEU A 210 21.99 1.05 -20.24
N MET A 211 22.29 -0.16 -20.68
CA MET A 211 23.07 -0.43 -21.89
C MET A 211 22.23 -1.26 -22.86
N LYS A 212 22.61 -1.21 -24.15
CA LYS A 212 22.01 -2.01 -25.23
C LYS A 212 20.51 -1.75 -25.46
N TYR A 213 20.03 -0.56 -25.08
CA TYR A 213 18.62 -0.23 -25.23
C TYR A 213 18.38 0.71 -26.42
N HIS A 214 17.75 0.18 -27.47
CA HIS A 214 17.41 0.93 -28.68
C HIS A 214 15.89 1.03 -28.85
N VAL A 215 15.42 2.19 -29.28
CA VAL A 215 14.00 2.45 -29.55
C VAL A 215 13.87 2.88 -30.98
N ALA A 216 12.95 2.25 -31.71
CA ALA A 216 12.59 2.69 -33.05
C ALA A 216 11.85 4.04 -32.99
N GLY A 217 12.18 4.94 -33.91
CA GLY A 217 11.60 6.29 -33.98
C GLY A 217 12.33 7.33 -33.13
N GLN A 218 11.73 8.52 -33.02
CA GLN A 218 12.27 9.62 -32.21
C GLN A 218 11.50 9.73 -30.89
N PRO A 219 12.02 9.19 -29.78
CA PRO A 219 11.39 9.29 -28.48
C PRO A 219 11.42 10.73 -27.95
N LEU A 220 10.29 11.18 -27.40
CA LEU A 220 10.19 12.47 -26.69
C LEU A 220 10.92 12.44 -25.33
N GLY A 221 11.09 11.25 -24.78
CA GLY A 221 11.69 11.07 -23.48
C GLY A 221 11.73 9.63 -23.05
N HIS A 222 12.47 9.40 -21.98
CA HIS A 222 12.78 8.10 -21.45
C HIS A 222 12.69 8.16 -19.94
N TYR A 223 12.23 7.08 -19.32
CA TYR A 223 12.31 6.94 -17.87
C TYR A 223 12.22 5.47 -17.46
N ILE A 224 12.75 5.19 -16.28
CA ILE A 224 12.58 3.92 -15.58
C ILE A 224 11.54 4.14 -14.49
N ARG A 225 10.51 3.31 -14.49
CA ARG A 225 9.49 3.26 -13.44
C ARG A 225 9.82 2.12 -12.50
N MET A 226 9.78 2.38 -11.19
CA MET A 226 9.95 1.36 -10.16
C MET A 226 8.74 1.29 -9.24
N CYS A 227 8.45 0.09 -8.79
CA CYS A 227 7.43 -0.19 -7.77
C CYS A 227 7.73 -1.53 -7.07
N LEU A 228 7.16 -1.73 -5.89
CA LEU A 228 6.98 -3.07 -5.35
C LEU A 228 5.76 -3.71 -6.00
N PHE A 229 5.91 -4.95 -6.44
CA PHE A 229 4.88 -5.71 -7.13
C PHE A 229 4.65 -7.04 -6.42
N ASP A 230 3.42 -7.33 -6.04
CA ASP A 230 3.02 -8.63 -5.49
C ASP A 230 2.68 -9.58 -6.64
N LYS A 231 3.42 -10.69 -6.74
CA LYS A 231 3.22 -11.73 -7.75
C LYS A 231 2.23 -12.81 -7.31
N SER A 232 1.69 -12.72 -6.10
CA SER A 232 0.80 -13.72 -5.54
C SER A 232 -0.50 -13.84 -6.35
N ALA A 233 -0.81 -15.06 -6.79
CA ALA A 233 -2.06 -15.33 -7.50
C ALA A 233 -3.29 -15.11 -6.60
N ASN A 234 -3.15 -15.39 -5.30
CA ASN A 234 -4.26 -15.37 -4.34
C ASN A 234 -4.76 -13.95 -4.03
N THR A 235 -3.86 -12.97 -3.98
CA THR A 235 -4.18 -11.55 -3.71
C THR A 235 -4.44 -10.77 -4.99
N GLY A 236 -4.23 -11.39 -6.17
CA GLY A 236 -4.20 -10.72 -7.47
C GLY A 236 -2.86 -10.03 -7.69
N ARG A 237 -2.24 -10.29 -8.84
CA ARG A 237 -0.97 -9.66 -9.21
C ARG A 237 -1.15 -8.13 -9.28
N GLN A 238 -0.51 -7.38 -8.40
CA GLN A 238 -0.77 -5.95 -8.26
C GLN A 238 0.44 -5.15 -7.78
N VAL A 239 0.42 -3.85 -8.04
CA VAL A 239 1.38 -2.90 -7.46
C VAL A 239 0.99 -2.63 -6.02
N VAL A 240 1.99 -2.65 -5.13
CA VAL A 240 1.79 -2.55 -3.67
C VAL A 240 2.59 -1.43 -3.02
N SER A 241 3.27 -0.60 -3.82
CA SER A 241 3.92 0.64 -3.38
C SER A 241 3.52 1.82 -4.27
N ASN A 242 4.01 3.01 -3.95
CA ASN A 242 3.98 4.11 -4.91
C ASN A 242 4.85 3.79 -6.13
N TYR A 243 4.52 4.39 -7.27
CA TYR A 243 5.46 4.49 -8.39
C TYR A 243 6.55 5.52 -8.07
N HIS A 244 7.78 5.17 -8.42
CA HIS A 244 8.91 6.08 -8.47
C HIS A 244 9.50 6.09 -9.87
N TYR A 245 10.05 7.23 -10.29
CA TYR A 245 10.51 7.42 -11.66
C TYR A 245 11.90 8.05 -11.66
N VAL A 246 12.76 7.54 -12.54
CA VAL A 246 14.09 8.09 -12.80
C VAL A 246 14.25 8.27 -14.31
N CYS A 247 14.58 9.48 -14.74
CA CYS A 247 14.88 9.81 -16.12
C CYS A 247 16.40 9.74 -16.36
N PRO A 248 16.86 9.20 -17.49
CA PRO A 248 18.25 9.33 -17.89
C PRO A 248 18.56 10.80 -18.20
N GLN A 249 19.79 11.19 -17.93
CA GLN A 249 20.29 12.52 -18.21
C GLN A 249 20.78 12.63 -19.66
N PHE A 250 21.37 11.56 -20.17
CA PHE A 250 21.82 11.45 -21.56
C PHE A 250 21.50 10.06 -22.10
N VAL A 251 21.17 10.01 -23.38
CA VAL A 251 20.98 8.78 -24.15
C VAL A 251 21.82 8.90 -25.41
N GLN A 252 22.80 8.01 -25.57
CA GLN A 252 23.70 7.99 -26.73
C GLN A 252 24.03 6.55 -27.08
N ASN A 253 23.86 6.17 -28.36
CA ASN A 253 24.21 4.86 -28.90
C ASN A 253 23.69 3.67 -28.05
N GLY A 254 22.42 3.75 -27.63
CA GLY A 254 21.79 2.73 -26.81
C GLY A 254 22.24 2.65 -25.35
N ILE A 255 23.02 3.63 -24.88
CA ILE A 255 23.49 3.75 -23.50
C ILE A 255 22.80 4.95 -22.84
N TRP A 256 22.10 4.68 -21.73
CA TRP A 256 21.51 5.69 -20.88
C TRP A 256 22.42 5.96 -19.69
N THR A 257 22.72 7.24 -19.47
CA THR A 257 23.55 7.71 -18.36
C THR A 257 22.72 8.58 -17.44
N PHE A 258 22.72 8.28 -16.14
CA PHE A 258 21.88 8.96 -15.14
C PHE A 258 22.63 10.00 -14.30
N ALA A 259 23.96 10.10 -14.46
CA ALA A 259 24.77 11.03 -13.67
C ALA A 259 25.87 11.69 -14.50
N LYS A 260 25.89 13.02 -14.51
CA LYS A 260 27.11 13.85 -14.63
C LYS A 260 27.10 14.94 -13.56
N LYS A 261 28.29 15.31 -13.06
CA LYS A 261 28.48 16.44 -12.13
C LYS A 261 28.15 17.76 -12.85
N LYS A 262 27.52 18.70 -12.14
CA LYS A 262 27.14 20.07 -12.52
C LYS A 262 25.81 20.29 -13.29
N ILE A 263 24.73 19.55 -12.99
CA ILE A 263 23.37 19.99 -13.40
C ILE A 263 22.60 20.54 -12.19
N PRO A 264 21.78 21.60 -12.35
CA PRO A 264 20.84 22.06 -11.33
C PRO A 264 20.01 20.92 -10.75
N PHE A 265 19.66 21.04 -9.47
CA PHE A 265 18.87 20.01 -8.80
C PHE A 265 17.52 19.78 -9.49
N ARG A 266 17.37 18.58 -10.06
CA ARG A 266 16.15 18.11 -10.71
C ARG A 266 15.88 16.69 -10.19
N PRO A 267 14.86 16.48 -9.35
CA PRO A 267 14.60 15.20 -8.68
C PRO A 267 14.49 14.01 -9.63
N GLN A 268 13.88 14.23 -10.80
CA GLN A 268 13.66 13.19 -11.80
C GLN A 268 14.96 12.65 -12.42
N PHE A 269 16.05 13.43 -12.39
CA PHE A 269 17.36 12.99 -12.90
C PHE A 269 18.27 12.44 -11.80
N LYS A 270 17.76 12.26 -10.58
CA LYS A 270 18.54 11.64 -9.51
C LYS A 270 18.50 10.11 -9.67
N PRO A 271 19.67 9.45 -9.84
CA PRO A 271 19.73 8.00 -9.98
C PRO A 271 19.46 7.24 -8.68
N GLU A 272 19.51 7.94 -7.55
CA GLU A 272 19.41 7.36 -6.21
C GLU A 272 17.97 7.38 -5.71
N PHE A 273 17.55 6.24 -5.18
CA PHE A 273 16.28 6.06 -4.48
C PHE A 273 16.50 5.08 -3.33
N PHE A 274 15.58 5.03 -2.37
CA PHE A 274 15.56 3.95 -1.38
C PHE A 274 14.26 3.18 -1.48
N VAL A 275 14.31 1.92 -1.05
CA VAL A 275 13.17 1.02 -0.97
C VAL A 275 12.99 0.64 0.49
N ARG A 276 11.81 0.96 1.03
CA ARG A 276 11.34 0.57 2.36
C ARG A 276 10.14 -0.36 2.20
N SER A 277 10.18 -1.51 2.86
CA SER A 277 9.10 -2.49 2.80
C SER A 277 9.03 -3.33 4.08
N ASN A 278 7.82 -3.53 4.60
CA ASN A 278 7.53 -4.48 5.68
C ASN A 278 6.87 -5.77 5.18
N TYR A 279 6.75 -5.99 3.87
CA TYR A 279 6.27 -7.26 3.34
C TYR A 279 7.22 -8.38 3.75
N LYS A 280 6.65 -9.52 4.17
CA LYS A 280 7.41 -10.72 4.59
C LYS A 280 7.45 -11.80 3.52
N MET A 281 6.65 -11.64 2.46
CA MET A 281 6.47 -12.64 1.42
C MET A 281 7.51 -12.48 0.32
N HIS A 282 8.17 -13.58 -0.06
CA HIS A 282 9.12 -13.62 -1.19
C HIS A 282 8.49 -13.27 -2.55
N LYS A 283 7.15 -13.35 -2.65
CA LYS A 283 6.39 -13.02 -3.85
C LYS A 283 6.29 -11.52 -4.12
N VAL A 284 6.60 -10.66 -3.15
CA VAL A 284 6.75 -9.23 -3.38
C VAL A 284 8.15 -8.96 -3.90
N VAL A 285 8.24 -8.33 -5.07
CA VAL A 285 9.49 -8.04 -5.77
C VAL A 285 9.62 -6.55 -6.07
N LEU A 286 10.84 -6.06 -6.21
CA LEU A 286 11.11 -4.73 -6.74
C LEU A 286 11.13 -4.81 -8.27
N ARG A 287 10.10 -4.26 -8.91
CA ARG A 287 9.98 -4.23 -10.38
C ARG A 287 10.54 -2.93 -10.93
N PHE A 288 11.31 -3.05 -12.01
CA PHE A 288 11.75 -1.95 -12.87
C PHE A 288 11.11 -2.11 -14.24
N GLU A 289 10.54 -1.04 -14.79
CA GLU A 289 9.99 -1.00 -16.15
C GLU A 289 10.65 0.13 -16.92
N VAL A 290 11.27 -0.19 -18.05
CA VAL A 290 11.85 0.79 -18.98
C VAL A 290 10.77 1.27 -19.93
N ILE A 291 10.55 2.58 -19.93
CA ILE A 291 9.48 3.22 -20.68
C ILE A 291 10.07 4.32 -21.56
N SER A 292 9.61 4.35 -22.81
CA SER A 292 9.92 5.42 -23.77
C SER A 292 8.64 6.11 -24.20
N LEU A 293 8.67 7.44 -24.26
CA LEU A 293 7.55 8.27 -24.68
C LEU A 293 7.66 8.49 -26.18
N LEU A 294 6.67 8.00 -26.93
CA LEU A 294 6.62 8.13 -28.38
C LEU A 294 5.44 9.02 -28.78
N LYS A 295 5.63 9.81 -29.84
CA LYS A 295 4.55 10.61 -30.45
C LYS A 295 4.56 10.37 -31.95
N GLU A 296 3.48 9.80 -32.46
CA GLU A 296 3.28 9.53 -33.88
C GLU A 296 2.30 10.56 -34.45
N GLY A 297 2.83 11.57 -35.15
CA GLY A 297 2.02 12.64 -35.74
C GLY A 297 1.16 13.39 -34.72
N ASN A 298 -0.15 13.42 -34.97
CA ASN A 298 -1.16 14.08 -34.12
C ASN A 298 -1.74 13.17 -33.01
N LEU A 299 -1.27 11.93 -32.88
CA LEU A 299 -1.74 11.04 -31.83
C LEU A 299 -1.24 11.47 -30.44
N PRO A 300 -1.99 11.14 -29.37
CA PRO A 300 -1.52 11.38 -28.01
C PRO A 300 -0.21 10.64 -27.74
N VAL A 301 0.60 11.20 -26.83
CA VAL A 301 1.86 10.58 -26.42
C VAL A 301 1.59 9.20 -25.84
N ARG A 302 2.26 8.18 -26.39
CA ARG A 302 2.14 6.81 -25.93
C ARG A 302 3.34 6.43 -25.06
N HIS A 303 3.05 5.71 -23.98
CA HIS A 303 4.04 5.05 -23.16
C HIS A 303 4.37 3.69 -23.78
N ALA A 304 5.49 3.60 -24.49
CA ALA A 304 6.02 2.34 -24.99
C ALA A 304 6.76 1.63 -23.85
N LYS A 305 6.10 0.64 -23.23
CA LYS A 305 6.75 -0.29 -22.31
C LYS A 305 7.56 -1.29 -23.11
N SER A 306 8.87 -1.31 -22.88
CA SER A 306 9.77 -2.05 -23.75
C SER A 306 10.38 -3.25 -23.05
N PHE A 307 10.84 -3.07 -21.82
CA PHE A 307 11.54 -4.09 -21.05
C PHE A 307 11.27 -3.92 -19.57
N PHE A 308 11.36 -4.99 -18.80
CA PHE A 308 11.22 -4.96 -17.36
C PHE A 308 12.17 -5.94 -16.68
N THR A 309 12.36 -5.80 -15.38
CA THR A 309 13.02 -6.81 -14.56
C THR A 309 12.43 -6.78 -13.16
N GLU A 310 12.50 -7.92 -12.47
CA GLU A 310 12.01 -8.07 -11.12
C GLU A 310 13.13 -8.56 -10.22
N ILE A 311 13.43 -7.80 -9.17
CA ILE A 311 14.43 -8.16 -8.17
C ILE A 311 13.71 -8.69 -6.93
N PRO A 312 13.87 -9.97 -6.57
CA PRO A 312 13.41 -10.50 -5.30
C PRO A 312 14.05 -9.72 -4.14
N ILE A 313 13.23 -9.24 -3.20
CA ILE A 313 13.74 -8.53 -2.01
C ILE A 313 13.99 -9.47 -0.84
N LEU A 314 13.19 -10.54 -0.72
CA LEU A 314 13.27 -11.56 0.31
C LEU A 314 13.30 -12.97 -0.28
N ASP A 315 13.93 -13.91 0.42
CA ASP A 315 13.85 -15.33 0.14
C ASP A 315 12.58 -15.97 0.73
N GLU A 316 12.38 -17.26 0.48
CA GLU A 316 11.22 -18.02 0.98
C GLU A 316 11.14 -18.07 2.52
N ARG A 317 12.27 -17.88 3.21
CA ARG A 317 12.38 -17.85 4.68
C ARG A 317 12.20 -16.43 5.24
N GLY A 318 11.99 -15.42 4.40
CA GLY A 318 11.82 -14.02 4.78
C GLY A 318 13.13 -13.28 5.06
N GLN A 319 14.28 -13.83 4.64
CA GLN A 319 15.59 -13.18 4.76
C GLN A 319 15.87 -12.28 3.56
N SER A 320 16.60 -11.19 3.78
CA SER A 320 16.91 -10.22 2.71
C SER A 320 17.88 -10.78 1.68
N LEU A 321 17.52 -10.70 0.40
CA LEU A 321 18.38 -11.04 -0.76
C LEU A 321 19.22 -9.85 -1.26
N LEU A 322 18.97 -8.66 -0.72
CA LEU A 322 19.59 -7.42 -1.14
C LEU A 322 20.94 -7.18 -0.45
N LYS A 323 21.97 -7.93 -0.88
CA LYS A 323 23.37 -7.69 -0.51
C LYS A 323 23.92 -6.41 -1.15
N ASN A 324 24.75 -5.68 -0.42
CA ASN A 324 25.41 -4.47 -0.92
C ASN A 324 26.38 -4.80 -2.06
N GLY A 325 26.57 -3.85 -2.97
CA GLY A 325 27.47 -3.98 -4.12
C GLY A 325 26.80 -3.63 -5.45
N SER A 326 27.62 -3.57 -6.48
CA SER A 326 27.16 -3.31 -7.86
C SER A 326 26.76 -4.61 -8.55
N ARG A 327 25.72 -4.53 -9.38
CA ARG A 327 25.15 -5.67 -10.11
C ARG A 327 24.71 -5.23 -11.50
N ASN A 328 24.91 -6.11 -12.47
CA ASN A 328 24.34 -5.99 -13.80
C ASN A 328 23.12 -6.89 -13.89
N ILE A 329 21.98 -6.32 -14.28
CA ILE A 329 20.70 -7.01 -14.34
C ILE A 329 20.25 -7.01 -15.79
N VAL A 330 20.00 -8.19 -16.33
CA VAL A 330 19.44 -8.38 -17.67
C VAL A 330 17.94 -8.14 -17.61
N LEU A 331 17.40 -7.39 -18.56
CA LEU A 331 15.98 -7.09 -18.60
C LEU A 331 15.24 -8.04 -19.54
N GLU A 332 14.01 -8.35 -19.19
CA GLU A 332 13.11 -9.22 -19.95
C GLU A 332 12.20 -8.39 -20.87
N ALA A 333 11.97 -8.91 -22.08
CA ALA A 333 10.99 -8.36 -23.00
C ALA A 333 9.56 -8.78 -22.58
N PRO A 334 8.55 -7.91 -22.70
CA PRO A 334 7.18 -8.20 -22.29
C PRO A 334 6.49 -9.29 -23.14
N ASN A 335 6.93 -9.51 -24.38
CA ASN A 335 6.42 -10.54 -25.28
C ASN A 335 7.61 -11.34 -25.85
N VAL A 336 7.55 -12.66 -25.78
CA VAL A 336 8.65 -13.58 -26.13
C VAL A 336 8.83 -13.62 -27.66
N ALA A 337 9.74 -12.79 -28.17
CA ALA A 337 10.53 -12.92 -29.40
C ALA A 337 11.25 -11.58 -29.65
N TYR A 338 12.23 -11.23 -28.81
CA TYR A 338 13.13 -10.10 -29.09
C TYR A 338 14.44 -10.66 -29.63
N ASN A 339 14.66 -10.51 -30.94
CA ASN A 339 15.85 -11.02 -31.64
C ASN A 339 17.06 -10.06 -31.55
N GLY A 340 16.96 -9.01 -30.73
CA GLY A 340 18.03 -8.05 -30.53
C GLY A 340 18.82 -8.28 -29.23
N ASP A 341 19.84 -7.46 -29.06
CA ASP A 341 20.68 -7.43 -27.87
C ASP A 341 19.87 -7.07 -26.60
N THR A 342 19.83 -7.98 -25.62
CA THR A 342 19.02 -7.77 -24.41
C THR A 342 19.58 -6.63 -23.56
N PRO A 343 18.76 -5.62 -23.21
CA PRO A 343 19.20 -4.51 -22.37
C PRO A 343 19.72 -4.97 -21.01
N THR A 344 20.78 -4.33 -20.54
CA THR A 344 21.39 -4.61 -19.24
C THR A 344 21.45 -3.34 -18.41
N MET A 345 20.94 -3.38 -17.18
CA MET A 345 20.95 -2.27 -16.24
C MET A 345 21.97 -2.51 -15.14
N ALA A 346 22.92 -1.59 -15.01
CA ALA A 346 23.88 -1.55 -13.91
C ALA A 346 23.26 -0.79 -12.74
N ILE A 347 23.19 -1.44 -11.58
CA ILE A 347 22.71 -0.85 -10.33
C ILE A 347 23.74 -1.03 -9.21
N HIS A 348 23.70 -0.15 -8.23
CA HIS A 348 24.43 -0.28 -6.98
C HIS A 348 23.46 -0.31 -5.80
N ILE A 349 23.65 -1.27 -4.89
CA ILE A 349 22.84 -1.42 -3.67
C ILE A 349 23.72 -1.14 -2.46
N SER A 350 23.21 -0.35 -1.52
CA SER A 350 23.89 -0.10 -0.24
C SER A 350 22.90 -0.04 0.92
N ASP A 351 23.41 -0.13 2.13
CA ASP A 351 22.65 0.24 3.32
C ASP A 351 22.29 1.74 3.31
N ILE A 352 21.26 2.08 4.08
CA ILE A 352 20.94 3.48 4.36
C ILE A 352 22.10 4.09 5.17
N PRO A 353 22.73 5.19 4.72
CA PRO A 353 23.78 5.83 5.48
C PRO A 353 23.31 6.21 6.89
N ARG A 354 24.14 5.98 7.92
CA ARG A 354 23.78 6.20 9.34
C ARG A 354 23.09 7.54 9.61
N ARG A 355 23.56 8.62 8.97
CA ARG A 355 22.98 9.98 9.09
C ARG A 355 21.52 10.11 8.65
N TYR A 356 21.03 9.19 7.83
CA TYR A 356 19.67 9.19 7.29
C TYR A 356 18.73 8.20 7.97
N VAL A 357 19.26 7.25 8.75
CA VAL A 357 18.45 6.19 9.41
C VAL A 357 17.31 6.79 10.21
N ARG A 358 17.59 7.76 11.10
CA ARG A 358 16.56 8.44 11.92
C ARG A 358 15.43 9.08 11.11
N PHE A 359 15.73 9.60 9.92
CA PHE A 359 14.73 10.24 9.07
C PHE A 359 13.92 9.19 8.31
N CYS A 360 14.60 8.17 7.78
CA CYS A 360 13.97 7.03 7.12
C CYS A 360 13.01 6.32 8.09
N ASP A 361 13.40 6.20 9.35
CA ASP A 361 12.57 5.62 10.38
C ASP A 361 11.33 6.44 10.68
N MET A 362 11.22 7.71 10.30
CA MET A 362 9.98 8.48 10.42
C MET A 362 9.01 8.24 9.25
N LEU A 363 9.43 7.56 8.18
CA LEU A 363 8.65 7.33 6.96
C LEU A 363 7.71 6.10 7.05
N PRO A 364 6.77 5.92 6.10
CA PRO A 364 5.89 4.77 6.04
C PRO A 364 6.66 3.44 5.97
N ASP A 365 5.98 2.35 6.31
CA ASP A 365 6.50 0.99 6.25
C ASP A 365 6.72 0.48 4.81
N VAL A 366 5.95 1.00 3.84
CA VAL A 366 6.11 0.74 2.41
C VAL A 366 6.29 2.06 1.64
N LEU A 367 7.46 2.27 1.04
CA LEU A 367 7.78 3.49 0.31
C LEU A 367 8.96 3.30 -0.65
N ILE A 368 8.87 3.85 -1.87
CA ILE A 368 10.01 4.05 -2.76
C ILE A 368 10.18 5.54 -3.02
N TRP A 369 11.30 6.13 -2.59
CA TRP A 369 11.43 7.59 -2.66
C TRP A 369 12.86 8.09 -2.84
N ASN A 370 12.99 9.36 -3.22
CA ASN A 370 14.28 10.01 -3.44
C ASN A 370 14.89 10.45 -2.09
N PRO A 371 16.11 10.00 -1.75
CA PRO A 371 16.75 10.26 -0.45
C PRO A 371 17.09 11.73 -0.23
N SER A 372 17.15 12.55 -1.28
CA SER A 372 17.33 14.02 -1.17
C SER A 372 16.23 14.67 -0.33
N PHE A 373 15.07 14.02 -0.21
CA PHE A 373 13.92 14.52 0.54
C PHE A 373 13.73 13.86 1.91
N PHE A 374 14.67 13.05 2.41
CA PHE A 374 14.51 12.38 3.70
C PHE A 374 14.08 13.34 4.83
N ARG A 375 14.74 14.50 4.93
CA ARG A 375 14.46 15.48 5.99
C ARG A 375 13.06 16.07 5.87
N ILE A 376 12.68 16.53 4.68
CA ILE A 376 11.38 17.17 4.47
C ILE A 376 10.24 16.14 4.59
N SER A 377 10.43 14.91 4.09
CA SER A 377 9.46 13.84 4.23
C SER A 377 9.28 13.41 5.70
N ALA A 378 10.36 13.35 6.47
CA ALA A 378 10.29 13.10 7.90
C ALA A 378 9.57 14.24 8.64
N GLY A 379 9.92 15.49 8.34
CA GLY A 379 9.23 16.67 8.89
C GLY A 379 7.74 16.69 8.57
N TYR A 380 7.37 16.36 7.33
CA TYR A 380 5.98 16.22 6.90
C TYR A 380 5.25 15.16 7.74
N ARG A 381 5.83 13.97 7.91
CA ARG A 381 5.23 12.88 8.71
C ARG A 381 5.06 13.26 10.18
N VAL A 382 6.02 13.96 10.76
CA VAL A 382 5.92 14.50 12.13
C VAL A 382 4.81 15.56 12.21
N GLY A 383 4.77 16.47 11.24
CA GLY A 383 3.74 17.52 11.14
C GLY A 383 2.32 16.96 11.04
N LEU A 384 2.11 15.91 10.23
CA LEU A 384 0.83 15.20 10.16
C LEU A 384 0.42 14.62 11.51
N GLY A 385 1.36 14.05 12.27
CA GLY A 385 1.10 13.55 13.61
C GLY A 385 0.63 14.65 14.58
N HIS A 386 1.28 15.82 14.54
CA HIS A 386 0.84 16.97 15.33
C HIS A 386 -0.56 17.44 14.93
N PHE A 387 -0.83 17.52 13.62
CA PHE A 387 -2.13 17.92 13.10
C PHE A 387 -3.24 17.00 13.59
N VAL A 388 -3.06 15.68 13.49
CA VAL A 388 -4.05 14.72 13.98
C VAL A 388 -4.22 14.82 15.49
N ARG A 389 -3.14 14.97 16.26
CA ARG A 389 -3.21 15.14 17.73
C ARG A 389 -3.99 16.39 18.14
N SER A 390 -3.91 17.46 17.35
CA SER A 390 -4.61 18.73 17.64
C SER A 390 -6.08 18.76 17.21
N ARG A 391 -6.58 17.73 16.52
CA ARG A 391 -8.00 17.67 16.13
C ARG A 391 -8.88 17.31 17.33
N GLN A 392 -10.07 17.92 17.38
CA GLN A 392 -11.10 17.56 18.37
C GLN A 392 -11.56 16.09 18.20
N ASP A 393 -11.60 15.60 16.96
CA ASP A 393 -11.75 14.18 16.64
C ASP A 393 -10.59 13.72 15.73
N PRO A 394 -9.62 12.96 16.27
CA PRO A 394 -8.47 12.46 15.50
C PRO A 394 -8.81 11.29 14.56
N THR A 395 -10.02 10.72 14.65
CA THR A 395 -10.47 9.57 13.84
C THR A 395 -11.33 9.98 12.64
N CYS A 396 -11.88 11.19 12.63
CA CYS A 396 -12.68 11.70 11.52
C CYS A 396 -11.81 12.09 10.31
N ALA A 397 -12.08 11.49 9.15
CA ALA A 397 -11.55 11.87 7.84
C ALA A 397 -12.20 13.16 7.29
N GLY A 398 -12.43 14.16 8.14
CA GLY A 398 -13.01 15.45 7.77
C GLY A 398 -12.05 16.30 6.93
N GLU A 399 -12.64 17.00 5.96
CA GLU A 399 -12.05 17.79 4.86
C GLU A 399 -10.65 18.36 5.19
N ALA A 400 -9.67 17.90 4.42
CA ALA A 400 -8.35 18.51 4.28
C ALA A 400 -8.20 19.03 2.85
#